data_AF-A0A3M5R119-F1
#
_entry.id   AF-A0A3M5R119-F1
#
_cell.length_a   1.000
_cell.length_b   1.000
_cell.length_c   1.000
_cell.angle_alpha   90.00
_cell.angle_beta   90.00
_cell.angle_gamma   90.00
#
_symmetry.space_group_name_H-M   'P 1'
#
loop_
_entity.id
_entity.type
_entity.pdbx_description
1 polymer ?
#
loop_
_entity_poly.entity_id
_entity_poly.type
_entity_poly.pdbx_seq_one_letter_code
_entity_poly.pdbx_strand_id
1 'polypeptide(L)'
;HSPIHTVELPGGERGQIVMAPACEKGTLSMTFRKPSLERFTLDDYIREGRYDRTRAVSSSVLELKDWQHEMKRCHADCDWRGFYDIAIAHRQNIAIFGGPGSGKTTHGLSLLDRFPPHRRMLTIAEIDELKLPLHANHVTLLYGHVVTPKQLIASAMRMKPDHVVLAELTGDEVWHLMEVSNTGKGGWVTTAHANEGEGASRVADLVKQSEIGRGLDIEYIERKVRMTFDVEIYMENHEIVQVYYEPEHKLALLNGQRQRR
;
A
#
# COMPACT_ATOMS: atom_id res chain seq x y z
N HIS A 1 24.29 -3.88 16.23
CA HIS A 1 23.05 -4.49 16.72
C HIS A 1 21.93 -4.22 15.72
N SER A 2 21.04 -5.18 15.46
CA SER A 2 19.88 -4.96 14.58
C SER A 2 18.96 -3.89 15.21
N PRO A 3 18.48 -2.88 14.46
CA PRO A 3 17.55 -1.87 14.99
C PRO A 3 16.07 -2.28 14.92
N ILE A 4 15.77 -3.47 14.39
CA ILE A 4 14.42 -4.03 14.28
C ILE A 4 14.36 -5.31 15.11
N HIS A 5 13.41 -5.38 16.03
CA HIS A 5 13.20 -6.51 16.92
C HIS A 5 11.75 -6.97 16.89
N THR A 6 11.58 -8.27 16.63
CA THR A 6 10.33 -8.97 16.92
C THR A 6 10.51 -9.70 18.25
N VAL A 7 9.59 -9.46 19.19
CA VAL A 7 9.65 -9.99 20.55
C VAL A 7 8.36 -10.71 20.90
N GLU A 8 8.44 -11.60 21.87
CA GLU A 8 7.28 -12.19 22.55
C GLU A 8 7.36 -11.78 24.03
N LEU A 9 6.26 -11.23 24.54
CA LEU A 9 6.15 -10.87 25.95
C LEU A 9 5.73 -12.09 26.78
N PRO A 10 5.95 -12.09 28.12
CA PRO A 10 5.58 -13.20 28.98
C PRO A 10 4.10 -13.62 28.92
N GLY A 11 3.19 -12.72 28.54
CA GLY A 11 1.76 -13.00 28.35
C GLY A 11 1.39 -13.55 26.96
N GLY A 12 2.37 -13.83 26.09
CA GLY A 12 2.17 -14.30 24.72
C GLY A 12 1.82 -13.18 23.73
N GLU A 13 1.88 -11.90 24.13
CA GLU A 13 1.77 -10.79 23.20
C GLU A 13 2.99 -10.74 22.28
N ARG A 14 2.73 -10.50 20.99
CA ARG A 14 3.79 -10.26 20.02
C ARG A 14 4.11 -8.78 19.96
N GLY A 15 5.37 -8.43 20.12
CA GLY A 15 5.88 -7.07 19.99
C GLY A 15 6.70 -6.87 18.72
N GLN A 16 6.56 -5.69 18.11
CA GLN A 16 7.46 -5.18 17.10
C GLN A 16 8.08 -3.87 17.63
N ILE A 17 9.40 -3.85 17.79
CA ILE A 17 10.15 -2.71 18.30
C ILE A 17 11.12 -2.25 17.20
N VAL A 18 11.11 -0.96 16.90
CA VAL A 18 12.02 -0.33 15.93
C VAL A 18 12.67 0.88 16.60
N MET A 19 13.99 0.96 16.48
CA MET A 19 14.80 2.04 17.04
C MET A 19 15.74 2.63 15.97
N ALA A 20 16.37 3.76 16.28
CA ALA A 20 17.40 4.33 15.41
C ALA A 20 18.51 3.30 15.10
N PRO A 21 19.02 3.23 13.86
CA PRO A 21 18.76 4.15 12.74
C PRO A 21 17.53 3.78 11.87
N ALA A 22 16.71 2.80 12.23
CA ALA A 22 15.60 2.32 11.40
C ALA A 22 14.26 3.08 11.59
N CYS A 23 14.24 4.05 12.50
CA CYS A 23 13.15 5.00 12.66
C CYS A 23 13.70 6.39 13.02
N GLU A 24 12.82 7.38 13.10
CA GLU A 24 13.16 8.77 13.46
C GLU A 24 14.07 8.84 14.70
N LYS A 25 15.13 9.65 14.61
CA LYS A 25 16.12 9.81 15.68
C LYS A 25 15.46 10.37 16.95
N GLY A 26 15.81 9.81 18.10
CA GLY A 26 15.23 10.21 19.38
C GLY A 26 13.88 9.58 19.68
N THR A 27 13.38 8.70 18.81
CA THR A 27 12.14 7.95 19.01
C THR A 27 12.41 6.45 19.20
N LEU A 28 11.43 5.76 19.79
CA LEU A 28 11.36 4.31 19.88
C LEU A 28 9.94 3.89 19.50
N SER A 29 9.79 3.20 18.37
CA SER A 29 8.49 2.70 17.94
C SER A 29 8.25 1.32 18.54
N MET A 30 7.12 1.16 19.24
CA MET A 30 6.71 -0.11 19.85
C MET A 30 5.29 -0.44 19.44
N THR A 31 5.04 -1.65 18.93
CA THR A 31 3.69 -2.14 18.64
C THR A 31 3.50 -3.50 19.28
N PHE A 32 2.47 -3.65 20.12
CA PHE A 32 2.12 -4.91 20.76
C PHE A 32 0.78 -5.42 20.27
N ARG A 33 0.72 -6.69 19.88
CA ARG A 33 -0.50 -7.38 19.50
C ARG A 33 -0.89 -8.37 20.59
N LYS A 34 -1.98 -8.04 21.29
CA LYS A 34 -2.60 -8.95 22.26
C LYS A 34 -3.19 -10.18 21.55
N PRO A 35 -2.94 -11.40 22.05
CA PRO A 35 -3.65 -12.58 21.57
C PRO A 35 -5.12 -12.52 21.98
N SER A 36 -6.00 -13.10 21.18
CA SER A 36 -7.38 -13.35 21.62
C SER A 36 -7.35 -14.53 22.58
N LEU A 37 -7.64 -14.29 23.86
CA LEU A 37 -7.75 -15.35 24.86
C LEU A 37 -9.15 -15.99 24.86
N GLU A 38 -10.13 -15.31 24.28
CA GLU A 38 -11.49 -15.82 24.12
C GLU A 38 -11.59 -16.72 22.89
N ARG A 39 -12.06 -17.96 23.13
CA ARG A 39 -12.37 -18.93 22.09
C ARG A 39 -13.87 -18.93 21.85
N PHE A 40 -14.30 -18.23 20.80
CA PHE A 40 -15.67 -18.26 20.32
C PHE A 40 -15.94 -19.58 19.59
N THR A 41 -17.05 -20.23 19.92
CA THR A 41 -17.58 -21.36 19.15
C THR A 41 -18.26 -20.86 17.88
N LEU A 42 -18.50 -21.75 16.90
CA LEU A 42 -19.28 -21.40 15.72
C LEU A 42 -20.68 -20.87 16.10
N ASP A 43 -21.30 -21.48 17.10
CA ASP A 43 -22.63 -21.09 17.58
C ASP A 43 -22.61 -19.68 18.19
N ASP A 44 -21.52 -19.27 18.85
CA ASP A 44 -21.36 -17.89 19.34
C ASP A 44 -21.32 -16.90 18.17
N TYR A 45 -20.61 -17.21 17.08
CA TYR A 45 -20.61 -16.36 15.88
C TYR A 45 -22.00 -16.23 15.25
N ILE A 46 -22.76 -17.31 15.19
CA ILE A 46 -24.12 -17.32 14.64
C ILE A 46 -25.06 -16.52 15.56
N ARG A 47 -25.04 -16.80 16.87
CA ARG A 47 -25.89 -16.15 17.87
C ARG A 47 -25.62 -14.65 18.00
N GLU A 48 -24.36 -14.23 17.88
CA GLU A 48 -23.96 -12.81 17.89
C GLU A 48 -24.22 -12.09 16.55
N GLY A 49 -24.87 -12.74 15.58
CA GLY A 49 -25.21 -12.13 14.30
C GLY A 49 -24.02 -11.86 13.38
N ARG A 50 -22.85 -12.48 13.63
CA ARG A 50 -21.66 -12.29 12.78
C ARG A 50 -21.86 -12.85 11.36
N TYR A 51 -22.89 -13.69 11.17
CA TYR A 51 -23.32 -14.20 9.88
C TYR A 51 -24.44 -13.38 9.21
N ASP A 52 -24.98 -12.35 9.84
CA ASP A 52 -26.17 -11.63 9.34
C ASP A 52 -25.96 -10.95 7.98
N ARG A 53 -24.70 -10.63 7.65
CA ARG A 53 -24.30 -10.05 6.36
C ARG A 53 -23.65 -11.05 5.41
N THR A 54 -23.60 -12.33 5.77
CA THR A 54 -22.97 -13.36 4.94
C THR A 54 -23.79 -13.62 3.70
N ARG A 55 -23.13 -13.70 2.55
CA ARG A 55 -23.72 -14.18 1.29
C ARG A 55 -23.12 -15.53 0.96
N ALA A 56 -23.97 -16.51 0.64
CA ALA A 56 -23.50 -17.78 0.10
C ALA A 56 -22.97 -17.55 -1.33
N VAL A 57 -21.70 -17.82 -1.56
CA VAL A 57 -21.03 -17.62 -2.86
C VAL A 57 -20.42 -18.95 -3.30
N SER A 58 -20.92 -19.51 -4.40
CA SER A 58 -20.45 -20.79 -4.97
C SER A 58 -19.49 -20.61 -6.15
N SER A 59 -19.56 -19.49 -6.86
CA SER A 59 -18.53 -18.97 -7.76
C SER A 59 -18.74 -17.45 -7.85
N SER A 60 -17.66 -16.66 -7.91
CA SER A 60 -17.80 -15.20 -8.04
C SER A 60 -16.90 -14.67 -9.13
N VAL A 61 -17.54 -14.34 -10.26
CA VAL A 61 -17.12 -13.23 -11.10
C VAL A 61 -17.23 -11.98 -10.21
N LEU A 62 -16.11 -11.29 -10.04
CA LEU A 62 -16.09 -9.99 -9.38
C LEU A 62 -16.75 -8.98 -10.32
N GLU A 63 -17.61 -8.15 -9.76
CA GLU A 63 -18.21 -6.98 -10.40
C GLU A 63 -17.64 -5.70 -9.79
N LEU A 64 -17.71 -4.60 -10.52
CA LEU A 64 -17.41 -3.29 -9.96
C LEU A 64 -18.41 -2.95 -8.86
N LYS A 65 -17.90 -2.35 -7.80
CA LYS A 65 -18.72 -1.85 -6.68
C LYS A 65 -19.26 -0.46 -7.03
N ASP A 66 -20.34 -0.06 -6.37
CA ASP A 66 -20.97 1.26 -6.57
C ASP A 66 -19.98 2.43 -6.46
N TRP A 67 -19.08 2.38 -5.47
CA TRP A 67 -18.05 3.42 -5.29
C TRP A 67 -17.00 3.42 -6.41
N GLN A 68 -16.74 2.30 -7.10
CA GLN A 68 -15.84 2.27 -8.26
C GLN A 68 -16.51 2.91 -9.47
N HIS A 69 -17.81 2.70 -9.65
CA HIS A 69 -18.58 3.41 -10.66
C HIS A 69 -18.63 4.91 -10.38
N GLU A 70 -18.80 5.31 -9.12
CA GLU A 70 -18.77 6.72 -8.72
C GLU A 70 -17.39 7.35 -8.96
N MET A 71 -16.32 6.69 -8.52
CA MET A 71 -14.94 7.13 -8.76
C MET A 71 -14.65 7.28 -10.26
N LYS A 72 -15.14 6.35 -11.09
CA LYS A 72 -15.02 6.44 -12.55
C LYS A 72 -15.77 7.63 -13.14
N ARG A 73 -16.94 7.99 -12.59
CA ARG A 73 -17.66 9.22 -13.00
C ARG A 73 -16.84 10.46 -12.66
N CYS A 74 -16.35 10.57 -11.42
CA CYS A 74 -15.47 11.68 -11.03
C CYS A 74 -14.22 11.78 -11.93
N HIS A 75 -13.63 10.64 -12.29
CA HIS A 75 -12.50 10.58 -13.23
C HIS A 75 -12.86 11.10 -14.63
N ALA A 76 -13.98 10.64 -15.20
CA ALA A 76 -14.45 11.08 -16.52
C ALA A 76 -14.84 12.56 -16.56
N ASP A 77 -15.38 13.08 -15.46
CA ASP A 77 -15.81 14.47 -15.31
C ASP A 77 -14.65 15.41 -14.89
N CYS A 78 -13.44 14.87 -14.71
CA CYS A 78 -12.28 15.60 -14.15
C CYS A 78 -12.55 16.22 -12.76
N ASP A 79 -13.49 15.67 -11.99
CA ASP A 79 -13.68 15.98 -10.57
C ASP A 79 -12.60 15.29 -9.74
N TRP A 80 -11.39 15.85 -9.77
CA TRP A 80 -10.23 15.29 -9.08
C TRP A 80 -10.41 15.25 -7.57
N ARG A 81 -11.17 16.19 -6.99
CA ARG A 81 -11.43 16.20 -5.56
C ARG A 81 -12.31 15.01 -5.16
N GLY A 82 -13.44 14.82 -5.83
CA GLY A 82 -14.31 13.66 -5.60
C GLY A 82 -13.58 12.34 -5.86
N PHE A 83 -12.80 12.28 -6.94
CA PHE A 83 -12.00 11.12 -7.29
C PHE A 83 -11.03 10.71 -6.17
N TYR A 84 -10.20 11.64 -5.68
CA TYR A 84 -9.22 11.34 -4.62
C TYR A 84 -9.89 11.11 -3.26
N ASP A 85 -10.97 11.81 -2.93
CA ASP A 85 -11.71 11.57 -1.69
C ASP A 85 -12.26 10.13 -1.65
N ILE A 86 -12.80 9.63 -2.78
CA ILE A 86 -13.25 8.22 -2.90
C ILE A 86 -12.05 7.26 -2.84
N ALA A 87 -10.97 7.55 -3.56
CA ALA A 87 -9.76 6.72 -3.57
C ALA A 87 -9.20 6.50 -2.15
N ILE A 88 -9.12 7.56 -1.36
CA ILE A 88 -8.59 7.58 0.01
C ILE A 88 -9.55 6.88 0.99
N ALA A 89 -10.86 7.13 0.85
CA ALA A 89 -11.89 6.48 1.65
C ALA A 89 -11.83 4.95 1.49
N HIS A 90 -11.65 4.48 0.26
CA HIS A 90 -11.59 3.08 -0.12
C HIS A 90 -10.18 2.48 -0.18
N ARG A 91 -9.17 3.18 0.35
CA ARG A 91 -7.78 2.69 0.50
C ARG A 91 -7.21 2.17 -0.82
N GLN A 92 -7.39 2.90 -1.90
CA GLN A 92 -6.80 2.60 -3.19
C GLN A 92 -5.27 2.77 -3.12
N ASN A 93 -4.54 1.91 -3.83
CA ASN A 93 -3.09 2.00 -3.96
C ASN A 93 -2.75 2.99 -5.08
N ILE A 94 -1.99 4.03 -4.77
CA ILE A 94 -1.67 5.14 -5.67
C ILE A 94 -0.16 5.12 -5.96
N ALA A 95 0.20 5.05 -7.24
CA ALA A 95 1.57 5.24 -7.70
C ALA A 95 1.69 6.55 -8.47
N ILE A 96 2.70 7.36 -8.13
CA ILE A 96 2.97 8.65 -8.76
C ILE A 96 4.28 8.54 -9.54
N PHE A 97 4.23 8.82 -10.82
CA PHE A 97 5.31 8.69 -11.79
C PHE A 97 5.75 10.04 -12.32
N GLY A 98 7.00 10.13 -12.78
CA GLY A 98 7.58 11.35 -13.35
C GLY A 98 9.08 11.50 -13.10
N GLY A 99 9.70 12.44 -13.81
CA GLY A 99 11.13 12.73 -13.72
C GLY A 99 11.61 13.26 -12.35
N PRO A 100 12.92 13.38 -12.15
CA PRO A 100 13.49 14.15 -11.04
C PRO A 100 12.92 15.57 -10.99
N GLY A 101 12.57 16.04 -9.80
CA GLY A 101 12.06 17.41 -9.60
C GLY A 101 10.61 17.64 -10.05
N SER A 102 9.88 16.65 -10.59
CA SER A 102 8.50 16.87 -11.10
C SER A 102 7.44 17.08 -10.02
N GLY A 103 7.80 17.05 -8.73
CA GLY A 103 6.89 17.31 -7.61
C GLY A 103 6.10 16.09 -7.09
N LYS A 104 6.46 14.86 -7.49
CA LYS A 104 5.76 13.61 -7.07
C LYS A 104 5.56 13.50 -5.56
N THR A 105 6.64 13.69 -4.79
CA THR A 105 6.62 13.58 -3.33
C THR A 105 5.69 14.63 -2.73
N THR A 106 5.74 15.87 -3.23
CA THR A 106 4.86 16.96 -2.80
C THR A 106 3.39 16.64 -3.08
N HIS A 107 3.07 16.11 -4.25
CA HIS A 107 1.70 15.69 -4.56
C HIS A 107 1.26 14.52 -3.68
N GLY A 108 2.13 13.52 -3.48
CA GLY A 108 1.90 12.42 -2.56
C GLY A 108 1.55 12.90 -1.16
N LEU A 109 2.34 13.81 -0.58
CA LEU A 109 2.07 14.43 0.72
C LEU A 109 0.70 15.14 0.75
N SER A 110 0.33 15.86 -0.32
CA SER A 110 -0.98 16.52 -0.41
C SER A 110 -2.16 15.53 -0.36
N LEU A 111 -1.98 14.33 -0.93
CA LEU A 111 -2.97 13.25 -0.82
C LEU A 111 -3.00 12.72 0.61
N LEU A 112 -1.85 12.53 1.25
CA LEU A 112 -1.75 12.05 2.65
C LEU A 112 -2.47 12.97 3.62
N ASP A 113 -2.41 14.29 3.43
CA ASP A 113 -3.13 15.27 4.25
C ASP A 113 -4.65 15.12 4.21
N ARG A 114 -5.20 14.45 3.18
CA ARG A 114 -6.64 14.15 3.08
C ARG A 114 -7.06 12.86 3.76
N PHE A 115 -6.12 12.03 4.21
CA PHE A 115 -6.46 10.83 4.97
C PHE A 115 -7.06 11.21 6.33
N PRO A 116 -7.98 10.41 6.89
CA PRO A 116 -8.54 10.72 8.20
C PRO A 116 -7.45 10.75 9.29
N PRO A 117 -7.38 11.81 10.11
CA PRO A 117 -6.24 12.08 11.03
C PRO A 117 -6.10 11.07 12.18
N HIS A 118 -7.14 10.27 12.43
CA HIS A 118 -7.14 9.22 13.45
C HIS A 118 -6.53 7.90 12.95
N ARG A 119 -6.28 7.76 11.65
CA ARG A 119 -5.68 6.55 11.07
C ARG A 119 -4.18 6.51 11.36
N ARG A 120 -3.66 5.32 11.64
CA ARG A 120 -2.23 5.09 11.88
C ARG A 120 -1.44 5.08 10.58
N MET A 121 -0.51 6.00 10.43
CA MET A 121 0.32 6.12 9.23
C MET A 121 1.75 5.63 9.47
N LEU A 122 2.31 4.92 8.51
CA LEU A 122 3.73 4.58 8.50
C LEU A 122 4.38 5.13 7.23
N THR A 123 5.48 5.86 7.36
CA THR A 123 6.29 6.31 6.22
C THR A 123 7.58 5.48 6.18
N ILE A 124 8.07 5.21 4.97
CA ILE A 124 9.32 4.48 4.71
C ILE A 124 10.10 5.32 3.70
N ALA A 125 11.27 5.82 4.10
CA ALA A 125 12.10 6.70 3.28
C ALA A 125 13.60 6.52 3.59
N GLU A 126 14.49 6.99 2.71
CA GLU A 126 15.93 7.03 3.00
C GLU A 126 16.26 8.15 3.99
N ILE A 127 15.60 9.30 3.79
CA ILE A 127 15.71 10.50 4.60
C ILE A 127 14.33 10.90 5.10
N ASP A 128 14.31 11.59 6.24
CA ASP A 128 13.08 12.00 6.92
C ASP A 128 12.45 13.26 6.30
N GLU A 129 11.99 13.12 5.05
CA GLU A 129 11.32 14.18 4.28
C GLU A 129 9.79 14.11 4.33
N LEU A 130 9.23 12.94 4.69
CA LEU A 130 7.79 12.69 4.69
C LEU A 130 7.12 13.12 6.01
N LYS A 131 7.08 14.43 6.26
CA LYS A 131 6.44 14.99 7.46
C LYS A 131 4.93 14.90 7.38
N LEU A 132 4.30 14.47 8.48
CA LEU A 132 2.85 14.23 8.59
C LEU A 132 2.21 15.07 9.70
N PRO A 133 2.14 16.41 9.56
CA PRO A 133 1.67 17.30 10.63
C PRO A 133 0.20 17.07 11.01
N LEU A 134 -0.62 16.53 10.10
CA LEU A 134 -2.04 16.27 10.33
C LEU A 134 -2.33 14.89 10.96
N HIS A 135 -1.29 14.04 11.12
CA HIS A 135 -1.46 12.65 11.57
C HIS A 135 -0.66 12.38 12.83
N ALA A 136 -1.23 12.65 14.00
CA ALA A 136 -0.52 12.47 15.27
C ALA A 136 -0.08 11.01 15.53
N ASN A 137 -0.82 10.02 15.01
CA ASN A 137 -0.48 8.60 15.14
C ASN A 137 0.32 8.12 13.92
N HIS A 138 1.57 8.56 13.79
CA HIS A 138 2.46 8.10 12.73
C HIS A 138 3.77 7.49 13.24
N VAL A 139 4.45 6.74 12.37
CA VAL A 139 5.82 6.29 12.58
C VAL A 139 6.61 6.47 11.30
N THR A 140 7.74 7.18 11.39
CA THR A 140 8.70 7.31 10.30
C THR A 140 9.77 6.23 10.40
N LEU A 141 9.84 5.36 9.39
CA LEU A 141 10.82 4.31 9.24
C LEU A 141 11.87 4.73 8.21
N LEU A 142 13.14 4.47 8.52
CA LEU A 142 14.27 4.93 7.71
C LEU A 142 15.13 3.76 7.23
N TYR A 143 15.35 3.66 5.92
CA TYR A 143 16.29 2.70 5.34
C TYR A 143 17.64 3.35 5.06
N GLY A 144 18.64 2.52 4.80
CA GLY A 144 20.00 2.95 4.47
C GLY A 144 20.94 1.75 4.53
N HIS A 145 22.22 1.98 4.86
CA HIS A 145 23.21 0.90 4.88
C HIS A 145 22.93 -0.22 5.91
N VAL A 146 22.15 0.06 6.95
CA VAL A 146 21.88 -0.90 8.05
C VAL A 146 20.62 -1.72 7.81
N VAL A 147 19.60 -1.13 7.17
CA VAL A 147 18.29 -1.74 6.97
C VAL A 147 17.79 -1.42 5.58
N THR A 148 17.32 -2.44 4.87
CA THR A 148 16.76 -2.30 3.52
C THR A 148 15.29 -1.88 3.54
N PRO A 149 14.78 -1.22 2.48
CA PRO A 149 13.36 -0.91 2.34
C PRO A 149 12.46 -2.15 2.47
N LYS A 150 12.91 -3.29 1.91
CA LYS A 150 12.24 -4.59 2.03
C LYS A 150 12.04 -5.04 3.48
N GLN A 151 13.06 -4.89 4.33
CA GLN A 151 12.95 -5.20 5.76
C GLN A 151 11.97 -4.27 6.48
N LEU A 152 11.93 -2.98 6.11
CA LEU A 152 11.00 -2.02 6.70
C LEU A 152 9.55 -2.29 6.29
N ILE A 153 9.28 -2.64 5.03
CA ILE A 153 7.95 -3.08 4.60
C ILE A 153 7.49 -4.28 5.43
N ALA A 154 8.36 -5.29 5.61
CA ALA A 154 8.06 -6.46 6.43
C ALA A 154 7.80 -6.10 7.91
N SER A 155 8.56 -5.15 8.46
CA SER A 155 8.39 -4.63 9.83
C SER A 155 7.08 -3.87 9.98
N ALA A 156 6.78 -2.94 9.05
CA ALA A 156 5.57 -2.14 9.01
C ALA A 156 4.32 -3.02 9.07
N MET A 157 4.32 -4.18 8.42
CA MET A 157 3.18 -5.09 8.47
C MET A 157 2.86 -5.69 9.84
N ARG A 158 3.82 -5.67 10.77
CA ARG A 158 3.63 -6.08 12.17
C ARG A 158 3.20 -4.91 13.07
N MET A 159 3.20 -3.69 12.55
CA MET A 159 2.97 -2.44 13.29
C MET A 159 1.53 -1.91 13.19
N LYS A 160 0.59 -2.73 12.66
CA LYS A 160 -0.83 -2.42 12.46
C LYS A 160 -1.08 -1.05 11.79
N PRO A 161 -0.44 -0.75 10.64
CA PRO A 161 -0.72 0.48 9.91
C PRO A 161 -2.13 0.45 9.31
N ASP A 162 -2.79 1.60 9.33
CA ASP A 162 -3.95 1.84 8.47
C ASP A 162 -3.49 2.23 7.06
N HIS A 163 -2.38 2.96 6.94
CA HIS A 163 -1.77 3.39 5.68
C HIS A 163 -0.25 3.27 5.73
N VAL A 164 0.34 2.93 4.60
CA VAL A 164 1.81 2.88 4.45
C VAL A 164 2.22 3.67 3.23
N VAL A 165 3.22 4.51 3.42
CA VAL A 165 3.80 5.35 2.38
C VAL A 165 5.23 4.91 2.19
N LEU A 166 5.57 4.57 0.96
CA LEU A 166 6.96 4.36 0.57
C LEU A 166 7.37 5.55 -0.27
N ALA A 167 8.42 6.27 0.12
CA ALA A 167 8.82 7.49 -0.57
C ALA A 167 9.04 7.24 -2.07
N GLU A 168 9.80 6.19 -2.41
CA GLU A 168 10.13 5.87 -3.78
C GLU A 168 10.34 4.36 -4.00
N LEU A 169 9.90 3.87 -5.15
CA LEU A 169 10.23 2.54 -5.67
C LEU A 169 11.57 2.60 -6.41
N THR A 170 12.56 1.87 -5.92
CA THR A 170 13.94 1.90 -6.43
C THR A 170 14.49 0.53 -6.79
N GLY A 171 13.91 -0.57 -6.29
CA GLY A 171 14.37 -1.91 -6.64
C GLY A 171 13.60 -3.08 -6.03
N ASP A 172 14.32 -4.00 -5.40
CA ASP A 172 13.85 -5.32 -4.97
C ASP A 172 12.66 -5.30 -3.99
N GLU A 173 12.45 -4.19 -3.28
CA GLU A 173 11.34 -4.02 -2.37
C GLU A 173 9.97 -4.02 -3.05
N VAL A 174 9.92 -3.67 -4.34
CA VAL A 174 8.68 -3.57 -5.12
C VAL A 174 7.92 -4.89 -5.10
N TRP A 175 8.61 -6.02 -5.29
CA TRP A 175 7.96 -7.34 -5.22
C TRP A 175 7.32 -7.60 -3.85
N HIS A 176 8.04 -7.25 -2.78
CA HIS A 176 7.54 -7.44 -1.44
C HIS A 176 6.35 -6.54 -1.12
N LEU A 177 6.39 -5.27 -1.58
CA LEU A 177 5.26 -4.34 -1.50
C LEU A 177 4.04 -4.91 -2.21
N MET A 178 4.19 -5.42 -3.44
CA MET A 178 3.08 -6.01 -4.19
C MET A 178 2.47 -7.21 -3.46
N GLU A 179 3.30 -8.12 -2.94
CA GLU A 179 2.81 -9.28 -2.20
C GLU A 179 2.07 -8.89 -0.93
N VAL A 180 2.59 -7.92 -0.18
CA VAL A 180 1.95 -7.41 1.03
C VAL A 180 0.63 -6.68 0.72
N SER A 181 0.61 -5.85 -0.32
CA SER A 181 -0.58 -5.09 -0.73
C SER A 181 -1.75 -6.03 -1.05
N ASN A 182 -1.45 -7.16 -1.70
CA ASN A 182 -2.43 -8.17 -2.07
C ASN A 182 -2.99 -8.98 -0.88
N THR A 183 -2.43 -8.85 0.33
CA THR A 183 -2.97 -9.49 1.56
C THR A 183 -4.10 -8.71 2.25
N GLY A 184 -4.70 -7.74 1.55
CA GLY A 184 -5.83 -6.95 2.04
C GLY A 184 -5.43 -5.67 2.81
N LYS A 185 -4.15 -5.27 2.72
CA LYS A 185 -3.65 -4.01 3.27
C LYS A 185 -3.40 -3.03 2.14
N GLY A 186 -4.48 -2.40 1.67
CA GLY A 186 -4.43 -1.30 0.69
C GLY A 186 -4.19 0.07 1.32
N GLY A 187 -4.15 1.09 0.49
CA GLY A 187 -3.92 2.48 0.85
C GLY A 187 -2.44 2.87 0.76
N TRP A 188 -1.70 2.19 -0.13
CA TRP A 188 -0.31 2.55 -0.40
C TRP A 188 -0.25 3.83 -1.21
N VAL A 189 0.66 4.72 -0.85
CA VAL A 189 1.06 5.85 -1.70
C VAL A 189 2.56 5.73 -1.92
N THR A 190 2.98 5.74 -3.18
CA THR A 190 4.40 5.64 -3.54
C THR A 190 4.73 6.47 -4.75
N THR A 191 6.01 6.82 -4.91
CA THR A 191 6.50 7.45 -6.13
C THR A 191 7.47 6.53 -6.88
N ALA A 192 7.67 6.78 -8.17
CA ALA A 192 8.71 6.13 -8.97
C ALA A 192 9.10 7.01 -10.16
N HIS A 193 10.31 6.84 -10.67
CA HIS A 193 10.74 7.45 -11.93
C HIS A 193 10.30 6.63 -13.13
N ALA A 194 9.44 7.20 -13.98
CA ALA A 194 9.02 6.64 -15.27
C ALA A 194 8.68 7.79 -16.24
N ASN A 195 8.66 7.48 -17.54
CA ASN A 195 8.13 8.38 -18.57
C ASN A 195 6.61 8.21 -18.72
N GLU A 196 5.98 9.10 -19.49
CA GLU A 196 4.56 9.05 -19.80
C GLU A 196 4.18 7.68 -20.40
N GLY A 197 3.14 7.04 -19.87
CA GLY A 197 2.68 5.72 -20.33
C GLY A 197 3.55 4.52 -19.95
N GLU A 198 4.71 4.71 -19.31
CA GLU A 198 5.66 3.62 -18.99
C GLU A 198 5.59 3.15 -17.54
N GLY A 199 4.68 3.68 -16.71
CA GLY A 199 4.62 3.43 -15.26
C GLY A 199 4.63 1.94 -14.88
N ALA A 200 3.68 1.16 -15.40
CA ALA A 200 3.58 -0.26 -15.10
C ALA A 200 4.81 -1.08 -15.56
N SER A 201 5.28 -0.84 -16.78
CA SER A 201 6.45 -1.55 -17.34
C SER A 201 7.72 -1.19 -16.57
N ARG A 202 7.89 0.07 -16.18
CA ARG A 202 9.03 0.52 -15.37
C ARG A 202 9.07 -0.17 -14.01
N VAL A 203 7.92 -0.30 -13.34
CA VAL A 203 7.82 -1.04 -12.07
C VAL A 203 8.10 -2.53 -12.31
N ALA A 204 7.64 -3.09 -13.42
CA ALA A 204 7.94 -4.47 -13.78
C ALA A 204 9.44 -4.71 -14.02
N ASP A 205 10.14 -3.76 -14.62
CA ASP A 205 11.59 -3.81 -14.78
C ASP A 205 12.33 -3.79 -13.45
N LEU A 206 11.91 -2.94 -12.49
CA LEU A 206 12.48 -2.92 -11.13
C LEU A 206 12.37 -4.30 -10.48
N VAL A 207 11.20 -4.92 -10.60
CA VAL A 207 10.99 -6.28 -10.10
C VAL A 207 11.87 -7.27 -10.86
N LYS A 208 11.93 -7.19 -12.19
CA LYS A 208 12.68 -8.13 -13.04
C LYS A 208 14.18 -8.13 -12.73
N GLN A 209 14.71 -7.00 -12.28
CA GLN A 209 16.11 -6.85 -11.86
C GLN A 209 16.41 -7.57 -10.53
N SER A 210 15.39 -7.74 -9.67
CA SER A 210 15.50 -8.43 -8.39
C SER A 210 15.76 -9.93 -8.52
N GLU A 211 16.33 -10.53 -7.47
CA GLU A 211 16.60 -11.98 -7.41
C GLU A 211 15.34 -12.81 -7.70
N ILE A 212 14.19 -12.39 -7.15
CA ILE A 212 12.92 -13.08 -7.35
C ILE A 212 12.41 -12.89 -8.78
N GLY A 213 12.46 -11.66 -9.30
CA GLY A 213 11.89 -11.34 -10.61
C GLY A 213 12.66 -11.94 -11.78
N ARG A 214 13.95 -12.24 -11.64
CA ARG A 214 14.76 -12.87 -12.71
C ARG A 214 14.11 -14.16 -13.23
N GLY A 215 13.58 -14.98 -12.33
CA GLY A 215 12.92 -16.25 -12.67
C GLY A 215 11.45 -16.13 -13.11
N LEU A 216 10.87 -14.92 -13.07
CA LEU A 216 9.48 -14.69 -13.43
C LEU A 216 9.37 -14.11 -14.83
N ASP A 217 8.31 -14.48 -15.55
CA ASP A 217 7.97 -13.86 -16.83
C ASP A 217 7.59 -12.38 -16.65
N ILE A 218 8.01 -11.52 -17.59
CA ILE A 218 7.76 -10.08 -17.49
C ILE A 218 6.27 -9.76 -17.60
N GLU A 219 5.52 -10.48 -18.46
CA GLU A 219 4.06 -10.31 -18.57
C GLU A 219 3.35 -10.69 -17.26
N TYR A 220 3.87 -11.72 -16.57
CA TYR A 220 3.37 -12.10 -15.25
C TYR A 220 3.58 -11.00 -14.21
N ILE A 221 4.76 -10.35 -14.23
CA ILE A 221 5.09 -9.24 -13.35
C ILE A 221 4.22 -8.02 -13.67
N GLU A 222 4.14 -7.59 -14.93
CA GLU A 222 3.32 -6.44 -15.34
C GLU A 222 1.86 -6.61 -14.94
N ARG A 223 1.32 -7.81 -15.13
CA ARG A 223 -0.03 -8.14 -14.66
C ARG A 223 -0.16 -7.95 -13.14
N LYS A 224 0.84 -8.41 -12.36
CA LYS A 224 0.90 -8.21 -10.90
C LYS A 224 0.98 -6.74 -10.51
N VAL A 225 1.70 -5.92 -11.26
CA VAL A 225 1.76 -4.45 -11.06
C VAL A 225 0.37 -3.84 -11.25
N ARG A 226 -0.31 -4.12 -12.38
CA ARG A 226 -1.67 -3.61 -12.68
C ARG A 226 -2.74 -4.08 -11.69
N MET A 227 -2.56 -5.26 -11.08
CA MET A 227 -3.43 -5.72 -10.00
C MET A 227 -3.08 -5.10 -8.64
N THR A 228 -1.88 -4.55 -8.46
CA THR A 228 -1.45 -3.95 -7.19
C THR A 228 -1.87 -2.49 -7.10
N PHE A 229 -1.51 -1.68 -8.09
CA PHE A 229 -1.85 -0.26 -8.11
C PHE A 229 -3.27 -0.08 -8.68
N ASP A 230 -4.05 0.79 -8.04
CA ASP A 230 -5.41 1.13 -8.46
C ASP A 230 -5.42 2.41 -9.29
N VAL A 231 -4.58 3.39 -8.91
CA VAL A 231 -4.45 4.69 -9.54
C VAL A 231 -2.98 4.92 -9.89
N GLU A 232 -2.72 5.31 -11.12
CA GLU A 232 -1.39 5.72 -11.58
C GLU A 232 -1.46 7.20 -11.99
N ILE A 233 -0.50 8.01 -11.54
CA ILE A 233 -0.45 9.45 -11.84
C ILE A 233 0.86 9.71 -12.56
N TYR A 234 0.85 10.45 -13.66
CA TYR A 234 2.08 10.92 -14.31
C TYR A 234 2.20 12.44 -14.16
N MET A 235 3.39 12.89 -13.74
CA MET A 235 3.70 14.28 -13.49
C MET A 235 4.94 14.75 -14.24
N GLU A 236 4.85 15.95 -14.81
CA GLU A 236 5.94 16.66 -15.47
C GLU A 236 5.88 18.14 -15.07
N ASN A 237 7.03 18.79 -14.83
CA ASN A 237 7.10 20.23 -14.53
C ASN A 237 6.15 20.73 -13.42
N HIS A 238 5.92 19.94 -12.36
CA HIS A 238 4.96 20.20 -11.28
C HIS A 238 3.48 20.12 -11.67
N GLU A 239 3.17 19.70 -12.89
CA GLU A 239 1.81 19.50 -13.38
C GLU A 239 1.45 18.01 -13.35
N ILE A 240 0.16 17.74 -13.09
CA ILE A 240 -0.41 16.40 -13.23
C ILE A 240 -0.87 16.28 -14.69
N VAL A 241 -0.12 15.51 -15.48
CA VAL A 241 -0.36 15.36 -16.92
C VAL A 241 -1.38 14.25 -17.18
N GLN A 242 -1.30 13.16 -16.41
CA GLN A 242 -2.22 12.03 -16.55
C GLN A 242 -2.62 11.45 -15.19
N VAL A 243 -3.87 11.01 -15.09
CA VAL A 243 -4.37 10.17 -14.01
C VAL A 243 -5.02 8.95 -14.66
N TYR A 244 -4.44 7.77 -14.49
CA TYR A 244 -4.92 6.51 -15.03
C TYR A 244 -5.70 5.75 -13.95
N TYR A 245 -6.92 5.34 -14.31
CA TYR A 245 -7.82 4.56 -13.48
C TYR A 245 -8.71 3.67 -14.36
N GLU A 246 -8.36 2.38 -14.47
CA GLU A 246 -9.11 1.40 -15.25
C GLU A 246 -9.55 0.20 -14.36
N PRO A 247 -10.56 0.40 -13.50
CA PRO A 247 -10.97 -0.63 -12.56
C PRO A 247 -11.52 -1.89 -13.27
N GLU A 248 -12.09 -1.77 -14.47
CA GLU A 248 -12.53 -2.90 -15.29
C GLU A 248 -11.37 -3.78 -15.75
N HIS A 249 -10.25 -3.17 -16.15
CA HIS A 249 -9.06 -3.91 -16.55
C HIS A 249 -8.55 -4.75 -15.37
N LYS A 250 -8.41 -4.11 -14.20
CA LYS A 250 -8.01 -4.78 -12.97
C LYS A 250 -8.97 -5.91 -12.60
N LEU A 251 -10.28 -5.68 -12.71
CA LEU A 251 -11.32 -6.68 -12.47
C LEU A 251 -11.20 -7.88 -13.40
N ALA A 252 -10.97 -7.65 -14.70
CA ALA A 252 -10.77 -8.69 -15.69
C ALA A 252 -9.54 -9.56 -15.37
N LEU A 253 -8.42 -8.94 -14.97
CA LEU A 253 -7.21 -9.66 -14.54
C LEU A 253 -7.48 -10.53 -13.30
N LEU A 254 -8.21 -10.02 -12.31
CA LEU A 254 -8.57 -10.75 -11.10
C LEU A 254 -9.52 -11.92 -11.40
N ASN A 255 -10.51 -11.72 -12.26
CA ASN A 255 -11.43 -12.77 -12.69
C ASN A 255 -10.72 -13.86 -13.52
N GLY A 256 -9.83 -13.48 -14.43
CA GLY A 256 -9.01 -14.41 -15.19
C GLY A 256 -8.09 -15.26 -14.32
N GLN A 257 -7.59 -14.72 -13.20
CA GLN A 257 -6.85 -15.52 -12.21
C GLN A 257 -7.72 -16.54 -11.49
N ARG A 258 -8.97 -16.18 -11.16
CA ARG A 258 -9.90 -17.06 -10.44
C ARG A 258 -10.37 -18.23 -11.29
N GLN A 259 -10.48 -18.05 -12.61
CA GLN A 259 -10.86 -19.12 -13.55
C GLN A 259 -9.75 -20.14 -13.82
N ARG A 260 -8.49 -19.78 -13.54
CA ARG A 260 -7.32 -20.68 -13.71
C ARG A 260 -6.99 -21.51 -12.47
N ARG A 261 -7.72 -21.32 -11.36
CA ARG A 261 -7.58 -22.09 -10.11
C ARG A 261 -8.70 -23.12 -10.02
#